data_AF-A0A392RFB6-F1
#
_entry.id   AF-A0A392RFB6-F1
#
_cell.length_a   1.000
_cell.length_b   1.000
_cell.length_c   1.000
_cell.angle_alpha   90.00
_cell.angle_beta   90.00
_cell.angle_gamma   90.00
#
_symmetry.space_group_name_H-M   'P 1'
#
loop_
_entity.id
_entity.type
_entity.pdbx_description
1 polymer ?
#
loop_
_entity_poly.entity_id
_entity_poly.type
_entity_poly.pdbx_seq_one_letter_code
_entity_poly.pdbx_strand_id
1 'polypeptide(L)'
;MDEDETISKFNTRLRDIANSPFALGEKMSEEKLVRKTLRSLPKRFNMKVTAIEEAQDLSTIKVDELIGSLQTFEMTFNDRPEEEQKHKFCI
;
A
#
# COMPACT_ATOMS: atom_id res chain seq x y z
N MET A 1 -3.47 5.31 -5.67
CA MET A 1 -2.49 4.68 -6.56
C MET A 1 -3.26 4.15 -7.75
N ASP A 2 -2.78 4.43 -8.95
CA ASP A 2 -3.41 3.93 -10.18
C ASP A 2 -3.07 2.43 -10.37
N GLU A 3 -3.87 1.69 -11.15
CA GLU A 3 -3.65 0.25 -11.35
C GLU A 3 -2.28 -0.05 -11.99
N ASP A 4 -1.77 0.79 -12.88
CA ASP A 4 -0.47 0.58 -13.56
C ASP A 4 0.68 1.36 -12.90
N GLU A 5 0.40 2.08 -11.81
CA GLU A 5 1.42 2.80 -11.06
C GLU A 5 2.22 1.81 -10.20
N THR A 6 3.54 2.03 -10.07
CA THR A 6 4.39 1.24 -9.17
C THR A 6 4.37 1.80 -7.76
N ILE A 7 4.61 0.95 -6.76
CA ILE A 7 4.68 1.39 -5.34
C ILE A 7 5.73 2.49 -5.16
N SER A 8 6.86 2.40 -5.87
CA SER A 8 7.91 3.42 -5.82
C SER A 8 7.41 4.80 -6.28
N LYS A 9 6.72 4.85 -7.43
CA LYS A 9 6.19 6.10 -7.98
C LYS A 9 5.08 6.69 -7.09
N PHE A 10 4.22 5.83 -6.57
CA PHE A 10 3.19 6.21 -5.61
C PHE A 10 3.80 6.80 -4.31
N ASN A 11 4.83 6.16 -3.75
CA ASN A 11 5.51 6.64 -2.54
C ASN A 11 6.14 8.03 -2.73
N THR A 12 6.77 8.30 -3.88
CA THR A 12 7.30 9.63 -4.21
C THR A 12 6.19 10.69 -4.19
N ARG A 13 5.07 10.45 -4.88
CA ARG A 13 3.92 11.37 -4.89
C ARG A 13 3.34 11.57 -3.48
N LEU A 14 3.25 10.49 -2.70
CA LEU A 14 2.76 10.55 -1.33
C LEU A 14 3.64 11.46 -0.47
N ARG A 15 4.96 11.34 -0.58
CA ARG A 15 5.93 12.19 0.13
C ARG A 15 5.87 13.63 -0.32
N ASP A 16 5.71 13.90 -1.61
CA ASP A 16 5.57 15.26 -2.13
C ASP A 16 4.31 15.94 -1.57
N ILE A 17 3.21 15.21 -1.46
CA ILE A 17 1.97 15.70 -0.84
C ILE A 17 2.14 15.88 0.67
N ALA A 18 2.76 14.91 1.36
CA ALA A 18 2.98 14.96 2.80
C ALA A 18 3.92 16.09 3.23
N ASN A 19 4.88 16.45 2.39
CA ASN A 19 5.85 17.53 2.60
C ASN A 19 5.46 18.83 1.90
N SER A 20 4.29 18.89 1.26
CA SER A 20 3.83 20.09 0.54
C SER A 20 3.61 21.25 1.51
N PRO A 21 4.01 22.49 1.18
CA PRO A 21 3.73 23.67 2.01
C PRO A 21 2.23 23.96 2.19
N PHE A 22 1.37 23.37 1.34
CA PHE A 22 -0.09 23.38 1.50
C PHE A 22 -0.61 22.41 2.58
N ALA A 23 0.22 21.47 3.06
CA ALA A 23 -0.03 20.74 4.30
C ALA A 23 0.23 21.72 5.46
N LEU A 24 -0.68 22.69 5.59
CA LEU A 24 -0.63 23.86 6.45
C LEU A 24 -0.22 23.51 7.89
N GLY A 25 1.05 23.73 8.22
CA GLY A 25 1.58 23.85 9.59
C GLY A 25 1.76 22.57 10.40
N GLU A 26 1.17 21.43 10.01
CA GLU A 26 1.28 20.17 10.74
C GLU A 26 1.90 19.08 9.85
N LYS A 27 3.07 18.58 10.25
CA LYS A 27 3.69 17.41 9.62
C LYS A 27 2.75 16.21 9.80
N MET A 28 2.39 15.53 8.72
CA MET A 28 1.64 14.28 8.84
C MET A 28 2.43 13.28 9.69
N SER A 29 1.81 12.79 10.76
CA SER A 29 2.34 11.68 11.57
C SER A 29 2.50 10.42 10.72
N GLU A 30 3.45 9.55 11.07
CA GLU A 30 3.67 8.27 10.37
C GLU A 30 2.40 7.42 10.31
N GLU A 31 1.64 7.32 11.42
CA GLU A 31 0.37 6.59 11.44
C GLU A 31 -0.62 7.08 10.36
N LYS A 32 -0.82 8.40 10.27
CA LYS A 32 -1.68 9.02 9.25
C LYS A 32 -1.20 8.65 7.84
N LEU A 33 0.11 8.60 7.60
CA LEU A 33 0.69 8.22 6.32
C LEU A 33 0.52 6.72 6.02
N VAL A 34 0.73 5.85 7.01
CA VAL A 34 0.51 4.40 6.90
C VAL A 34 -0.94 4.10 6.53
N ARG A 35 -1.90 4.63 7.29
CA ARG A 35 -3.34 4.43 7.03
C ARG A 35 -3.74 4.97 5.66
N LYS A 36 -3.22 6.14 5.26
CA LYS A 36 -3.51 6.74 3.96
C LYS A 36 -2.89 5.93 2.82
N THR A 37 -1.70 5.37 3.02
CA THR A 37 -1.03 4.46 2.09
C THR A 37 -1.91 3.24 1.84
N LEU A 38 -2.24 2.48 2.89
CA LEU A 38 -3.06 1.26 2.80
C LEU A 38 -4.43 1.51 2.13
N ARG A 39 -5.11 2.60 2.50
CA ARG A 39 -6.41 2.98 1.90
C ARG A 39 -6.31 3.38 0.42
N SER A 40 -5.14 3.85 -0.02
CA SER A 40 -4.94 4.34 -1.41
C SER A 40 -4.43 3.26 -2.36
N LEU A 41 -4.20 2.03 -1.87
CA LEU A 41 -3.71 0.92 -2.68
C LEU A 41 -4.83 0.32 -3.56
N PRO A 42 -4.51 -0.18 -4.76
CA PRO A 42 -5.47 -0.88 -5.61
C PRO A 42 -5.87 -2.23 -5.03
N LYS A 43 -6.99 -2.78 -5.51
CA LYS A 43 -7.58 -4.03 -4.99
C LYS A 43 -6.64 -5.23 -5.02
N ARG A 44 -5.67 -5.26 -5.94
CA ARG A 44 -4.64 -6.32 -6.02
C ARG A 44 -3.79 -6.46 -4.75
N PHE A 45 -3.71 -5.42 -3.93
CA PHE A 45 -3.01 -5.45 -2.65
C PHE A 45 -3.91 -5.81 -1.46
N ASN A 46 -5.23 -6.00 -1.64
CA ASN A 46 -6.17 -6.24 -0.53
C ASN A 46 -5.71 -7.38 0.40
N MET A 47 -5.26 -8.49 -0.16
CA MET A 47 -4.76 -9.63 0.63
C MET A 47 -3.57 -9.23 1.50
N LYS A 48 -2.64 -8.43 0.96
CA LYS A 48 -1.48 -7.93 1.70
C LYS A 48 -1.88 -6.90 2.76
N VAL A 49 -2.84 -6.02 2.45
CA VAL A 49 -3.39 -5.03 3.40
C VAL A 49 -4.00 -5.73 4.60
N THR A 50 -4.91 -6.70 4.38
CA THR A 50 -5.54 -7.48 5.46
C THR A 50 -4.50 -8.17 6.33
N ALA A 51 -3.51 -8.83 5.71
CA ALA A 51 -2.45 -9.49 6.47
C ALA A 51 -1.62 -8.52 7.35
N ILE A 52 -1.39 -7.29 6.88
CA ILE A 52 -0.70 -6.25 7.66
C ILE A 52 -1.57 -5.79 8.83
N GLU A 53 -2.85 -5.54 8.58
CA GLU A 53 -3.81 -5.09 9.61
C GLU A 53 -4.05 -6.13 10.71
N GLU A 54 -4.00 -7.43 10.36
CA GLU A 54 -4.15 -8.52 11.33
C GLU A 54 -2.86 -8.81 12.12
N ALA A 55 -1.69 -8.66 11.49
CA ALA A 55 -0.42 -9.07 12.08
C ALA A 55 0.19 -8.01 13.04
N GLN A 56 -0.11 -6.73 12.84
CA GLN A 56 0.58 -5.65 13.55
C GLN A 56 -0.24 -4.36 13.65
N ASP A 57 0.07 -3.55 14.68
CA ASP A 57 -0.58 -2.26 14.88
C ASP A 57 -0.01 -1.19 13.95
N LEU A 58 -0.88 -0.63 13.09
CA LEU A 58 -0.58 0.45 12.15
C LEU A 58 -0.03 1.73 12.80
N SER A 59 -0.24 1.93 14.10
CA SER A 59 0.33 3.07 14.84
C SER A 59 1.84 2.94 15.09
N THR A 60 2.37 1.72 15.01
CA THR A 60 3.76 1.40 15.35
C THR A 60 4.66 1.20 14.12
N ILE A 61 4.05 0.95 12.96
CA ILE A 61 4.75 0.70 11.70
C ILE A 61 5.35 1.98 11.15
N LYS A 62 6.62 1.91 10.74
CA LYS A 62 7.28 2.99 10.00
C LYS A 62 6.85 2.99 8.55
N VAL A 63 6.69 4.18 7.96
CA VAL A 63 6.28 4.30 6.55
C VAL A 63 7.26 3.57 5.62
N ASP A 64 8.56 3.69 5.88
CA ASP A 64 9.60 3.04 5.07
C ASP A 64 9.51 1.51 5.09
N GLU A 65 9.19 0.94 6.25
CA GLU A 65 9.03 -0.50 6.40
C GLU A 65 7.81 -1.01 5.62
N LEU A 66 6.69 -0.29 5.72
CA LEU A 66 5.49 -0.58 4.95
C LEU A 66 5.78 -0.53 3.44
N ILE A 67 6.44 0.53 2.97
CA ILE A 67 6.77 0.69 1.55
C ILE A 67 7.68 -0.43 1.07
N GLY A 68 8.71 -0.80 1.85
CA GLY A 68 9.57 -1.94 1.51
C GLY A 68 8.78 -3.25 1.38
N SER A 69 7.89 -3.54 2.33
CA SER A 69 7.02 -4.74 2.28
C SER A 69 6.10 -4.77 1.05
N LEU A 70 5.56 -3.60 0.67
CA LEU A 70 4.71 -3.46 -0.51
C LEU A 70 5.50 -3.60 -1.82
N GLN A 71 6.73 -3.08 -1.88
CA GLN A 71 7.62 -3.24 -3.04
C GLN A 71 8.02 -4.71 -3.24
N THR A 72 8.38 -5.41 -2.16
CA THR A 72 8.66 -6.85 -2.25
C THR A 72 7.43 -7.63 -2.74
N PHE A 73 6.24 -7.31 -2.22
CA PHE A 73 5.00 -7.93 -2.68
C PHE A 73 4.72 -7.63 -4.16
N GLU A 74 4.90 -6.39 -4.61
CA GLU A 74 4.75 -5.99 -6.02
C GLU A 74 5.69 -6.81 -6.94
N MET A 75 6.95 -7.00 -6.55
CA MET A 75 7.89 -7.85 -7.29
C MET A 75 7.42 -9.31 -7.37
N THR A 76 7.03 -9.91 -6.25
CA THR A 76 6.57 -11.31 -6.22
C THR A 76 5.22 -11.50 -6.91
N PHE A 77 4.37 -10.49 -6.96
CA PHE A 77 3.08 -10.55 -7.65
C PHE A 77 3.26 -10.59 -9.17
N ASN A 78 4.23 -9.83 -9.69
CA ASN A 78 4.52 -9.78 -11.12
C ASN A 78 5.18 -11.07 -11.66
N ASP A 79 5.73 -11.90 -10.77
CA ASP A 79 6.35 -13.19 -11.10
C ASP A 79 5.35 -14.37 -11.07
N ARG A 80 4.09 -14.16 -10.67
CA ARG A 80 3.08 -15.22 -10.63
C ARG A 80 2.22 -15.19 -11.91
N PRO A 81 2.09 -16.32 -12.65
CA PRO A 81 1.06 -16.42 -13.67
C PRO A 81 -0.32 -16.27 -13.02
N GLU A 82 -1.22 -15.56 -13.68
CA GLU A 82 -2.59 -15.31 -13.26
C GLU A 82 -3.38 -16.61 -13.04
N GLU A 83 -3.25 -17.23 -11.86
CA GLU A 83 -4.18 -18.26 -11.42
C GLU A 83 -4.93 -17.80 -10.18
N GLU A 84 -6.19 -17.42 -10.40
CA GLU A 84 -7.38 -17.90 -9.66
C GLU A 84 -8.50 -16.85 -9.68
N GLN A 85 -9.20 -16.77 -10.81
CA GLN A 85 -10.60 -16.29 -10.83
C GLN A 85 -11.45 -17.12 -11.81
N LYS A 86 -11.28 -18.45 -11.84
CA LYS A 86 -12.26 -19.34 -12.50
C LYS A 86 -12.33 -20.71 -11.82
N HIS A 87 -12.98 -20.76 -10.66
CA HIS A 87 -13.98 -21.80 -10.48
C HIS A 87 -15.19 -21.21 -9.77
N LYS A 88 -16.16 -20.83 -10.60
CA LYS A 88 -17.56 -20.69 -10.20
C LYS A 88 -17.90 -21.98 -9.46
N PHE A 89 -18.28 -21.86 -8.19
CA PHE A 89 -19.14 -22.85 -7.56
C PHE A 89 -20.42 -22.91 -8.40
N CYS A 90 -20.47 -23.83 -9.37
CA CYS A 90 -21.73 -24.38 -9.84
C CYS A 90 -22.06 -25.53 -8.90
N ILE A 91 -23.02 -25.24 -8.02
CA ILE A 91 -24.09 -26.09 -7.45
C ILE A 91 -23.90 -27.61 -7.58
#